data_AF-A0A7V9E4V5-F1
#
_entry.id   AF-A0A7V9E4V5-F1
#
_cell.length_a   1.000
_cell.length_b   1.000
_cell.length_c   1.000
_cell.angle_alpha   90.00
_cell.angle_beta   90.00
_cell.angle_gamma   90.00
#
_symmetry.space_group_name_H-M   'P 1'
#
loop_
_entity.id
_entity.type
_entity.pdbx_description
1 polymer ?
#
loop_
_entity_poly.entity_id
_entity_poly.type
_entity_poly.pdbx_seq_one_letter_code
_entity_poly.pdbx_strand_id
1 'polypeptide(L)'
;MNTNRKHAGDPLMDKDSIVPTLQEMAGRVPTGYFMPIGLTNGPDQGIGTAGHDAIVNLTKPDAVNVRMRAEFGSSYAEVRRYLVTDGLRVAGLEATLEDRQNIEDDIPPASLRVAPGGGNPAHLNDAGRRVTAAFLNERIRARGWVTVGEEKAASETVAFSTPNPSTKGQSMRVSVTVTSAAQTQSETPTGKIQFVVNGKPYGSPMTLKANGTLLSPQSSRLGVGTHFIRAEYSGDAIFGPSNSSFTHEVTAAP
;
A
#
# COMPACT_ATOMS: atom_id res chain seq x y z
N MET A 1 3.38 -24.86 6.31
CA MET A 1 2.00 -24.84 6.82
C MET A 1 2.03 -24.18 8.20
N ASN A 2 1.42 -23.00 8.31
CA ASN A 2 1.47 -22.15 9.49
C ASN A 2 0.24 -22.44 10.37
N THR A 3 0.43 -23.04 11.54
CA THR A 3 -0.66 -23.25 12.50
C THR A 3 -0.49 -22.32 13.68
N ASN A 4 -1.15 -21.17 13.62
CA ASN A 4 -1.58 -20.45 14.82
C ASN A 4 -2.59 -21.35 15.55
N ARG A 5 -2.11 -22.24 16.42
CA ARG A 5 -2.95 -23.01 17.34
C ARG A 5 -3.29 -22.13 18.53
N LYS A 6 -4.53 -21.65 18.57
CA LYS A 6 -5.26 -21.55 19.83
C LYS A 6 -5.87 -22.93 20.08
N HIS A 7 -5.14 -23.81 20.75
CA HIS A 7 -5.76 -24.95 21.43
C HIS A 7 -5.84 -24.64 22.91
N ALA A 8 -7.07 -24.60 23.43
CA ALA A 8 -7.31 -24.65 24.86
C ALA A 8 -6.67 -25.95 25.40
N GLY A 9 -5.58 -25.82 26.16
CA GLY A 9 -4.85 -26.95 26.75
C GLY A 9 -3.37 -27.06 26.37
N ASP A 10 -2.89 -26.36 25.34
CA ASP A 10 -1.45 -26.19 25.16
C ASP A 10 -0.95 -25.18 26.20
N PRO A 11 0.17 -25.44 26.92
CA PRO A 11 0.74 -24.43 27.79
C PRO A 11 0.97 -23.18 26.95
N LEU A 12 0.41 -22.06 27.41
CA LEU A 12 0.77 -20.74 26.88
C LEU A 12 2.28 -20.76 26.69
N MET A 13 2.73 -20.39 25.49
CA MET A 13 4.15 -20.28 25.20
C MET A 13 4.79 -19.51 26.35
N ASP A 14 5.54 -20.22 27.19
CA ASP A 14 6.10 -19.66 28.41
C ASP A 14 6.96 -18.47 27.99
N LYS A 15 6.93 -17.37 28.75
CA LYS A 15 7.67 -16.15 28.40
C LYS A 15 9.15 -16.46 28.17
N ASP A 16 9.66 -17.50 28.83
CA ASP A 16 11.02 -17.98 28.69
C ASP A 16 11.32 -18.67 27.36
N SER A 17 10.32 -19.24 26.70
CA SER A 17 10.41 -19.93 25.41
C SER A 17 10.28 -19.02 24.18
N ILE A 18 9.77 -17.79 24.35
CA ILE A 18 9.46 -16.89 23.24
C ILE A 18 10.71 -16.47 22.47
N VAL A 19 11.74 -16.00 23.17
CA VAL A 19 12.99 -15.52 22.54
C VAL A 19 13.73 -16.64 21.80
N PRO A 20 13.98 -17.82 22.40
CA PRO A 20 14.60 -18.95 21.69
C PRO A 20 13.86 -19.35 20.42
N THR A 21 12.52 -19.37 20.45
CA THR A 21 11.73 -19.71 19.26
C THR A 21 11.91 -18.68 18.14
N LEU A 22 11.91 -17.39 18.47
CA LEU A 22 12.09 -16.36 17.45
C LEU A 22 13.51 -16.32 16.90
N GLN A 23 14.52 -16.69 17.67
CA GLN A 23 15.89 -16.89 17.17
C GLN A 23 15.92 -18.02 16.12
N GLU A 24 15.27 -19.15 16.40
CA GLU A 24 15.16 -20.27 15.44
C GLU A 24 14.46 -19.82 14.14
N MET A 25 13.38 -19.05 14.27
CA MET A 25 12.66 -18.51 13.11
C MET A 25 13.50 -17.51 12.32
N ALA A 26 14.22 -16.62 13.00
CA ALA A 26 15.12 -15.65 12.37
C ALA A 26 16.29 -16.32 11.64
N GLY A 27 16.81 -17.43 12.18
CA GLY A 27 17.85 -18.24 11.53
C GLY A 27 17.41 -18.92 10.23
N ARG A 28 16.11 -19.00 9.95
CA ARG A 28 15.54 -19.61 8.74
C ARG A 28 15.29 -18.64 7.60
N VAL A 29 15.49 -17.33 7.82
CA VAL A 29 15.26 -16.31 6.80
C VAL A 29 16.56 -15.61 6.40
N PRO A 30 16.66 -15.06 5.17
CA PRO A 30 17.83 -14.29 4.77
C PRO A 30 18.13 -13.16 5.75
N THR A 31 19.41 -12.96 6.03
CA THR A 31 19.88 -11.92 6.95
C THR A 31 19.34 -10.55 6.54
N GLY A 32 18.67 -9.87 7.47
CA GLY A 32 18.16 -8.51 7.26
C GLY A 32 16.69 -8.40 6.83
N TYR A 33 15.94 -9.50 6.71
CA TYR A 33 14.52 -9.51 6.32
C TYR A 33 13.56 -10.07 7.39
N PHE A 34 13.84 -9.82 8.66
CA PHE A 34 12.92 -10.18 9.74
C PHE A 34 12.63 -9.00 10.66
N MET A 35 11.38 -8.92 11.11
CA MET A 35 10.92 -7.94 12.09
C MET A 35 10.04 -8.66 13.10
N PRO A 36 10.55 -9.00 14.29
CA PRO A 36 9.69 -9.51 15.35
C PRO A 36 8.80 -8.35 15.82
N ILE A 37 7.50 -8.60 15.87
CA ILE A 37 6.49 -7.58 16.18
C ILE A 37 5.86 -7.91 17.53
N GLY A 38 6.02 -7.00 18.48
CA GLY A 38 5.27 -7.01 19.73
C GLY A 38 3.92 -6.30 19.55
N LEU A 39 2.83 -7.06 19.65
CA LEU A 39 1.46 -6.54 19.67
C LEU A 39 0.77 -6.90 20.98
N THR A 40 -0.21 -6.10 21.37
CA THR A 40 -1.04 -6.28 22.57
C THR A 40 -1.72 -7.64 22.63
N ASN A 41 -1.78 -8.20 23.84
CA ASN A 41 -2.58 -9.37 24.15
C ASN A 41 -3.33 -9.17 25.49
N GLY A 42 -4.66 -9.05 25.43
CA GLY A 42 -5.55 -9.23 26.59
C GLY A 42 -5.75 -8.07 27.57
N PRO A 43 -6.70 -8.24 28.50
CA PRO A 43 -7.11 -7.26 29.51
C PRO A 43 -6.09 -7.02 30.65
N ASP A 44 -5.14 -7.93 30.87
CA ASP A 44 -4.12 -7.84 31.93
C ASP A 44 -2.91 -6.98 31.53
N GLN A 45 -3.16 -5.80 30.96
CA GLN A 45 -2.12 -4.92 30.40
C GLN A 45 -1.92 -3.60 31.12
N GLY A 46 -2.77 -3.27 32.09
CA GLY A 46 -2.61 -2.05 32.87
C GLY A 46 -1.41 -2.12 33.81
N ILE A 47 -0.82 -0.96 34.10
CA ILE A 47 0.20 -0.83 35.15
C ILE A 47 -0.29 -1.52 36.44
N GLY A 48 0.59 -2.33 37.04
CA GLY A 48 0.29 -3.07 38.28
C GLY A 48 -0.34 -4.46 38.07
N THR A 49 -0.63 -4.86 36.84
CA THR A 49 -1.08 -6.23 36.53
C THR A 49 0.11 -7.17 36.30
N ALA A 50 -0.08 -8.47 36.54
CA ALA A 50 0.95 -9.49 36.29
C ALA A 50 1.32 -9.59 34.81
N GLY A 51 0.37 -9.38 33.90
CA GLY A 51 0.62 -9.37 32.45
C GLY A 51 1.44 -8.17 32.00
N HIS A 52 1.20 -6.98 32.56
CA HIS A 52 2.04 -5.80 32.33
C HIS A 52 3.48 -6.06 32.80
N ASP A 53 3.67 -6.60 34.00
CA ASP A 53 4.99 -6.93 34.53
C ASP A 53 5.73 -7.98 33.67
N ALA A 54 5.02 -9.01 33.20
CA ALA A 54 5.62 -10.08 32.42
C ALA A 54 5.99 -9.66 30.98
N ILE A 55 5.26 -8.73 30.38
CA ILE A 55 5.40 -8.41 28.95
C ILE A 55 6.03 -7.03 28.74
N VAL A 56 5.55 -6.02 29.45
CA VAL A 56 5.72 -4.60 29.09
C VAL A 56 6.67 -3.87 30.03
N ASN A 57 6.64 -4.17 31.33
CA ASN A 57 7.35 -3.39 32.33
C ASN A 57 8.87 -3.35 32.06
N LEU A 58 9.34 -2.22 31.53
CA LEU A 58 10.73 -2.05 31.11
C LEU A 58 11.72 -2.01 32.28
N THR A 59 11.23 -1.93 33.52
CA THR A 59 12.06 -2.01 34.73
C THR A 59 12.34 -3.45 35.15
N LYS A 60 11.62 -4.43 34.60
CA LYS A 60 11.79 -5.86 34.87
C LYS A 60 12.72 -6.47 33.81
N PRO A 61 13.92 -6.95 34.17
CA PRO A 61 14.87 -7.52 33.21
C PRO A 61 14.34 -8.75 32.46
N ASP A 62 13.42 -9.48 33.07
CA ASP A 62 12.81 -10.69 32.55
C ASP A 62 11.53 -10.44 31.73
N ALA A 63 11.09 -9.18 31.61
CA ALA A 63 9.95 -8.84 30.77
C ALA A 63 10.24 -9.14 29.29
N VAL A 64 9.23 -9.65 28.58
CA VAL A 64 9.37 -10.06 27.17
C VAL A 64 9.90 -8.90 26.31
N ASN A 65 9.37 -7.69 26.44
CA ASN A 65 9.83 -6.54 25.63
C ASN A 65 11.29 -6.17 25.89
N VAL A 66 11.77 -6.30 27.14
CA VAL A 66 13.18 -6.04 27.48
C VAL A 66 14.07 -7.08 26.81
N ARG A 67 13.71 -8.35 26.91
CA ARG A 67 14.46 -9.46 26.29
C ARG A 67 14.46 -9.38 24.76
N MET A 68 13.33 -9.07 24.14
CA MET A 68 13.22 -8.89 22.68
C MET A 68 14.08 -7.73 22.18
N ARG A 69 14.12 -6.60 22.91
CA ARG A 69 14.96 -5.46 22.56
C ARG A 69 16.44 -5.81 22.71
N ALA A 70 16.82 -6.54 23.75
CA ALA A 70 18.20 -6.99 23.96
C ALA A 70 18.65 -7.95 22.84
N GLU A 71 17.78 -8.87 22.44
CA GLU A 71 18.09 -9.89 21.44
C GLU A 71 18.10 -9.33 20.00
N PHE A 72 17.03 -8.62 19.61
CA PHE A 72 16.81 -8.27 18.21
C PHE A 72 17.10 -6.80 17.90
N GLY A 73 17.43 -5.99 18.90
CA GLY A 73 17.84 -4.59 18.74
C GLY A 73 16.88 -3.79 17.85
N SER A 74 17.43 -3.16 16.81
CA SER A 74 16.66 -2.35 15.86
C SER A 74 15.70 -3.16 14.99
N SER A 75 15.83 -4.48 14.93
CA SER A 75 14.90 -5.38 14.21
C SER A 75 13.59 -5.58 14.97
N TYR A 76 13.57 -5.44 16.29
CA TYR A 76 12.33 -5.50 17.06
C TYR A 76 11.46 -4.26 16.83
N ALA A 77 10.14 -4.46 16.74
CA ALA A 77 9.16 -3.39 16.61
C ALA A 77 8.00 -3.58 17.59
N GLU A 78 7.82 -2.63 18.49
CA GLU A 78 6.79 -2.68 19.54
C GLU A 78 5.62 -1.76 19.18
N VAL A 79 4.58 -2.34 18.57
CA VAL A 79 3.40 -1.61 18.09
C VAL A 79 2.60 -1.05 19.26
N ARG A 80 2.54 -1.78 20.39
CA ARG A 80 1.75 -1.38 21.57
C ARG A 80 2.12 0.02 22.04
N ARG A 81 3.40 0.30 22.24
CA ARG A 81 3.84 1.61 22.74
C ARG A 81 3.41 2.73 21.81
N TYR A 82 3.50 2.51 20.49
CA TYR A 82 3.06 3.47 19.48
C TYR A 82 1.55 3.72 19.51
N LEU A 83 0.73 2.67 19.74
CA LEU A 83 -0.71 2.83 19.93
C LEU A 83 -1.04 3.70 21.15
N VAL A 84 -0.27 3.57 22.25
CA VAL A 84 -0.44 4.36 23.48
C VAL A 84 -0.02 5.81 23.28
N THR A 85 1.17 6.07 22.73
CA THR A 85 1.74 7.43 22.69
C THR A 85 1.25 8.26 21.51
N ASP A 86 1.07 7.63 20.35
CA ASP A 86 0.86 8.33 19.08
C ASP A 86 -0.45 7.95 18.40
N GLY A 87 -1.11 6.90 18.87
CA GLY A 87 -2.19 6.25 18.13
C GLY A 87 -3.38 7.17 17.83
N LEU A 88 -3.82 7.99 18.79
CA LEU A 88 -4.93 8.94 18.56
C LEU A 88 -4.57 10.02 17.54
N ARG A 89 -3.36 10.60 17.68
CA ARG A 89 -2.84 11.60 16.75
C ARG A 89 -2.76 11.04 15.33
N VAL A 90 -2.22 9.83 15.17
CA VAL A 90 -2.08 9.15 13.88
C VAL A 90 -3.45 8.77 13.30
N ALA A 91 -4.41 8.44 14.15
CA ALA A 91 -5.79 8.17 13.73
C ALA A 91 -6.60 9.44 13.41
N GLY A 92 -6.09 10.64 13.72
CA GLY A 92 -6.82 11.90 13.58
C GLY A 92 -8.01 12.00 14.55
N LEU A 93 -7.88 11.40 15.74
CA LEU A 93 -8.93 11.35 16.75
C LEU A 93 -8.58 12.24 17.94
N GLU A 94 -9.58 12.96 18.44
CA GLU A 94 -9.49 13.68 19.71
C GLU A 94 -9.63 12.72 20.90
N ALA A 95 -8.86 12.97 21.96
CA ALA A 95 -8.85 12.08 23.12
C ALA A 95 -10.09 12.25 24.00
N THR A 96 -10.77 11.14 24.28
CA THR A 96 -11.83 11.10 25.30
C THR A 96 -11.24 11.10 26.73
N LEU A 97 -12.10 11.18 27.75
CA LEU A 97 -11.64 10.98 29.15
C LEU A 97 -11.13 9.55 29.37
N GLU A 98 -11.84 8.56 28.83
CA GLU A 98 -11.43 7.15 28.93
C GLU A 98 -10.12 6.90 28.19
N ASP A 99 -9.89 7.54 27.04
CA ASP A 99 -8.63 7.43 26.32
C ASP A 99 -7.45 7.98 27.13
N ARG A 100 -7.62 9.13 27.78
CA ARG A 100 -6.59 9.71 28.64
C ARG A 100 -6.23 8.79 29.81
N GLN A 101 -7.25 8.24 30.48
CA GLN A 101 -7.04 7.28 31.56
C GLN A 101 -6.31 6.03 31.06
N ASN A 102 -6.74 5.45 29.93
CA ASN A 102 -6.05 4.31 29.32
C ASN A 102 -4.58 4.64 29.05
N ILE A 103 -4.26 5.82 28.49
CA ILE A 103 -2.88 6.22 28.22
C ILE A 103 -2.04 6.30 29.50
N GLU A 104 -2.59 6.87 30.57
CA GLU A 104 -1.93 6.93 31.89
C GLU A 104 -1.67 5.54 32.47
N ASP A 105 -2.61 4.60 32.27
CA ASP A 105 -2.47 3.21 32.67
C ASP A 105 -1.58 2.37 31.73
N ASP A 106 -0.95 3.03 30.75
CA ASP A 106 -0.15 2.45 29.66
C ASP A 106 -0.94 1.47 28.78
N ILE A 107 -2.25 1.60 28.75
CA ILE A 107 -3.17 0.79 27.98
C ILE A 107 -3.45 1.49 26.64
N PRO A 108 -3.51 0.78 25.49
CA PRO A 108 -3.92 1.42 24.23
C PRO A 108 -5.28 2.13 24.37
N PRO A 109 -5.46 3.33 23.82
CA PRO A 109 -6.71 4.09 23.93
C PRO A 109 -7.95 3.28 23.53
N ALA A 110 -9.06 3.45 24.26
CA ALA A 110 -10.32 2.77 23.96
C ALA A 110 -10.82 3.07 22.54
N SER A 111 -10.62 4.30 22.06
CA SER A 111 -10.96 4.74 20.70
C SER A 111 -10.23 3.97 19.58
N LEU A 112 -9.19 3.21 19.89
CA LEU A 112 -8.46 2.36 18.93
C LEU A 112 -8.85 0.87 19.03
N ARG A 113 -9.77 0.52 19.91
CA ARG A 113 -10.17 -0.86 20.21
C ARG A 113 -11.65 -1.10 19.92
N VAL A 114 -12.00 -2.38 19.88
CA VAL A 114 -13.41 -2.79 19.83
C VAL A 114 -14.08 -2.41 21.16
N ALA A 115 -15.23 -1.75 21.08
CA ALA A 115 -15.94 -1.28 22.26
C ALA A 115 -16.38 -2.44 23.17
N PRO A 116 -16.43 -2.23 24.50
CA PRO A 116 -17.02 -3.18 25.43
C PRO A 116 -18.48 -3.50 25.01
N GLY A 117 -18.78 -4.78 24.77
CA GLY A 117 -20.10 -5.23 24.32
C GLY A 117 -20.24 -5.51 22.81
N GLY A 118 -19.25 -5.13 22.00
CA GLY A 118 -19.14 -5.49 20.57
C GLY A 118 -18.10 -6.59 20.27
N GLY A 119 -17.39 -7.06 21.29
CA GLY A 119 -16.31 -8.07 21.18
C GLY A 119 -15.35 -8.02 22.36
N ASN A 120 -14.24 -8.77 22.27
CA ASN A 120 -13.19 -8.72 23.29
C ASN A 120 -12.39 -7.41 23.13
N PRO A 121 -12.31 -6.56 24.18
CA PRO A 121 -11.66 -5.25 24.11
C PRO A 121 -10.15 -5.33 23.82
N ALA A 122 -9.54 -6.52 23.87
CA ALA A 122 -8.18 -6.74 23.42
C ALA A 122 -7.98 -6.59 21.89
N HIS A 123 -9.05 -6.58 21.09
CA HIS A 123 -8.96 -6.42 19.64
C HIS A 123 -8.97 -4.96 19.20
N LEU A 124 -8.17 -4.65 18.18
CA LEU A 124 -8.17 -3.35 17.52
C LEU A 124 -9.39 -3.19 16.61
N ASN A 125 -9.99 -1.99 16.64
CA ASN A 125 -10.98 -1.57 15.65
C ASN A 125 -10.27 -1.09 14.36
N ASP A 126 -11.02 -0.58 13.40
CA ASP A 126 -10.46 -0.11 12.13
C ASP A 126 -9.43 1.02 12.29
N ALA A 127 -9.64 1.94 13.23
CA ALA A 127 -8.68 3.00 13.52
C ALA A 127 -7.37 2.43 14.10
N GLY A 128 -7.46 1.53 15.08
CA GLY A 128 -6.28 0.87 15.64
C GLY A 128 -5.51 0.03 14.62
N ARG A 129 -6.21 -0.64 13.70
CA ARG A 129 -5.58 -1.37 12.57
C ARG A 129 -4.86 -0.41 11.61
N ARG A 130 -5.47 0.73 11.27
CA ARG A 130 -4.82 1.77 10.44
C ARG A 130 -3.55 2.32 11.09
N VAL A 131 -3.59 2.60 12.40
CA VAL A 131 -2.41 3.04 13.15
C VAL A 131 -1.31 1.98 13.13
N THR A 132 -1.67 0.71 13.33
CA THR A 132 -0.72 -0.42 13.27
C THR A 132 -0.09 -0.53 11.88
N ALA A 133 -0.88 -0.41 10.82
CA ALA A 133 -0.39 -0.43 9.44
C ALA A 133 0.55 0.76 9.17
N ALA A 134 0.21 1.97 9.64
CA ALA A 134 1.04 3.16 9.50
C ALA A 134 2.40 2.98 10.19
N PHE A 135 2.41 2.46 11.43
CA PHE A 135 3.63 2.14 12.15
C PHE A 135 4.49 1.13 11.40
N LEU A 136 3.91 0.01 10.95
CA LEU A 136 4.67 -1.01 10.22
C LEU A 136 5.24 -0.45 8.91
N ASN A 137 4.45 0.34 8.17
CA ASN A 137 4.91 1.00 6.95
C ASN A 137 6.11 1.93 7.22
N GLU A 138 6.09 2.72 8.29
CA GLU A 138 7.23 3.54 8.70
C GLU A 138 8.47 2.67 9.00
N ARG A 139 8.32 1.60 9.77
CA ARG A 139 9.42 0.70 10.16
C ARG A 139 9.98 -0.10 8.98
N ILE A 140 9.16 -0.46 8.00
CA ILE A 140 9.58 -1.12 6.76
C ILE A 140 10.38 -0.14 5.89
N ARG A 141 9.88 1.09 5.72
CA ARG A 141 10.56 2.15 4.96
C ARG A 141 11.89 2.56 5.59
N ALA A 142 11.93 2.71 6.91
CA ALA A 142 13.16 3.03 7.64
C ALA A 142 14.28 1.98 7.46
N ARG A 143 13.92 0.74 7.09
CA ARG A 143 14.88 -0.32 6.78
C ARG A 143 15.24 -0.39 5.30
N GLY A 144 14.66 0.46 4.45
CA GLY A 144 14.87 0.42 3.01
C GLY A 144 14.31 -0.84 2.34
N TRP A 145 13.49 -1.62 3.04
CA TRP A 145 12.85 -2.82 2.48
C TRP A 145 11.81 -2.49 1.43
N VAL A 146 11.30 -1.26 1.48
CA VAL A 146 10.51 -0.64 0.43
C VAL A 146 11.26 0.62 0.04
N THR A 147 11.76 0.66 -1.19
CA THR A 147 12.16 1.92 -1.83
C THR A 147 10.91 2.78 -1.98
N VAL A 148 10.94 4.02 -1.49
CA VAL A 148 9.87 4.98 -1.75
C VAL A 148 9.89 5.28 -3.25
N GLY A 149 9.09 4.53 -4.00
CA GLY A 149 9.02 4.61 -5.44
C GLY A 149 8.30 3.39 -6.00
N GLU A 150 7.01 3.24 -5.70
CA GLU A 150 6.10 2.41 -6.52
C GLU A 150 4.61 2.60 -6.19
N GLU A 151 4.20 3.80 -5.80
CA GLU A 151 2.90 4.28 -6.25
C GLU A 151 3.21 5.42 -7.22
N LYS A 152 3.39 5.06 -8.49
CA LYS A 152 3.60 6.05 -9.54
C LYS A 152 2.38 6.97 -9.56
N ALA A 153 2.60 8.27 -9.75
CA ALA A 153 1.52 9.25 -9.84
C ALA A 153 0.51 8.84 -10.92
N ALA A 154 -0.77 9.05 -10.67
CA ALA A 154 -1.80 8.75 -11.65
C ALA A 154 -1.62 9.63 -12.90
N SER A 155 -1.79 9.03 -14.08
CA SER A 155 -1.82 9.73 -15.36
C SER A 155 -3.18 9.61 -16.03
N GLU A 156 -3.50 10.56 -16.89
CA GLU A 156 -4.69 10.55 -17.73
C GLU A 156 -4.25 10.58 -19.20
N THR A 157 -4.80 9.67 -20.02
CA THR A 157 -4.57 9.63 -21.46
C THR A 157 -5.85 10.03 -22.18
N VAL A 158 -5.76 10.99 -23.09
CA VAL A 158 -6.84 11.39 -23.99
C VAL A 158 -6.39 11.15 -25.43
N ALA A 159 -7.18 10.42 -26.21
CA ALA A 159 -6.89 10.16 -27.62
C ALA A 159 -8.13 10.29 -28.50
N PHE A 160 -7.92 10.78 -29.72
CA PHE A 160 -8.97 10.86 -30.75
C PHE A 160 -8.34 10.85 -32.15
N SER A 161 -9.12 10.48 -33.17
CA SER A 161 -8.68 10.51 -34.56
C SER A 161 -9.29 11.66 -35.35
N THR A 162 -8.58 12.13 -36.37
CA THR A 162 -9.10 13.10 -37.33
C THR A 162 -8.65 12.75 -38.76
N PRO A 163 -9.57 12.76 -39.76
CA PRO A 163 -11.01 12.92 -39.60
C PRO A 163 -11.65 11.70 -38.90
N ASN A 164 -12.88 11.83 -38.39
CA ASN A 164 -13.69 10.73 -37.87
C ASN A 164 -15.19 11.09 -38.00
N PRO A 165 -15.97 10.46 -38.89
CA PRO A 165 -15.58 9.34 -39.77
C PRO A 165 -14.53 9.74 -40.83
N SER A 166 -13.86 8.75 -41.41
CA SER A 166 -13.03 8.90 -42.62
C SER A 166 -13.64 8.11 -43.78
N THR A 167 -13.29 8.43 -45.04
CA THR A 167 -13.66 7.59 -46.19
C THR A 167 -12.56 6.57 -46.52
N LYS A 168 -12.92 5.45 -47.17
CA LYS A 168 -11.95 4.42 -47.59
C LYS A 168 -10.80 5.04 -48.40
N GLY A 169 -9.57 4.86 -47.91
CA GLY A 169 -8.35 5.39 -48.55
C GLY A 169 -7.98 6.82 -48.11
N GLN A 170 -8.85 7.53 -47.38
CA GLN A 170 -8.52 8.81 -46.78
C GLN A 170 -7.51 8.61 -45.64
N SER A 171 -6.50 9.48 -45.58
CA SER A 171 -5.53 9.46 -44.49
C SER A 171 -6.14 10.06 -43.22
N MET A 172 -6.07 9.32 -42.12
CA MET A 172 -6.38 9.79 -40.76
C MET A 172 -5.12 9.82 -39.88
N ARG A 173 -5.18 10.59 -38.80
CA ARG A 173 -4.18 10.58 -37.72
C ARG A 173 -4.87 10.42 -36.38
N VAL A 174 -4.15 9.87 -35.41
CA VAL A 174 -4.54 9.84 -34.01
C VAL A 174 -3.70 10.85 -33.24
N SER A 175 -4.37 11.75 -32.53
CA SER A 175 -3.77 12.67 -31.56
C SER A 175 -3.91 12.06 -30.17
N VAL A 176 -2.83 12.08 -29.40
CA VAL A 176 -2.78 11.59 -28.02
C VAL A 176 -2.14 12.64 -27.13
N THR A 177 -2.73 12.86 -25.96
CA THR A 177 -2.17 13.68 -24.89
C THR A 177 -2.18 12.85 -23.61
N VAL A 178 -1.07 12.84 -22.88
CA VAL A 178 -0.95 12.24 -21.56
C VAL A 178 -0.60 13.33 -20.55
N THR A 179 -1.41 13.46 -19.51
CA THR A 179 -1.25 14.46 -18.45
C THR A 179 -1.14 13.79 -17.08
N SER A 180 -0.57 14.52 -16.11
CA SER A 180 -0.75 14.17 -14.71
C SER A 180 -2.23 14.27 -14.35
N ALA A 181 -2.76 13.26 -13.66
CA ALA A 181 -4.11 13.32 -13.08
C ALA A 181 -4.12 14.04 -11.72
N ALA A 182 -2.95 14.21 -11.08
CA ALA A 182 -2.79 14.94 -9.84
C ALA A 182 -2.46 16.41 -10.13
N GLN A 183 -3.28 17.33 -9.62
CA GLN A 183 -3.09 18.79 -9.79
C GLN A 183 -1.81 19.32 -9.13
N THR A 184 -1.23 18.57 -8.19
CA THR A 184 -0.03 18.94 -7.45
C THR A 184 1.27 18.48 -8.11
N GLN A 185 1.20 17.67 -9.17
CA GLN A 185 2.36 17.18 -9.91
C GLN A 185 2.50 17.96 -11.22
N SER A 186 3.61 18.69 -11.36
CA SER A 186 3.85 19.59 -12.50
C SER A 186 4.68 18.96 -13.63
N GLU A 187 5.27 17.79 -13.38
CA GLU A 187 6.01 17.01 -14.35
C GLU A 187 5.10 16.48 -15.45
N THR A 188 5.64 16.47 -16.67
CA THR A 188 4.93 15.96 -17.84
C THR A 188 5.22 14.46 -18.00
N PRO A 189 4.20 13.61 -18.18
CA PRO A 189 4.40 12.20 -18.50
C PRO A 189 5.26 12.00 -19.75
N THR A 190 6.27 11.14 -19.63
CA THR A 190 7.18 10.70 -20.70
C THR A 190 6.94 9.24 -21.03
N GLY A 191 7.59 8.68 -22.04
CA GLY A 191 7.48 7.25 -22.37
C GLY A 191 6.76 7.00 -23.69
N LYS A 192 6.01 5.91 -23.78
CA LYS A 192 5.48 5.41 -25.06
C LYS A 192 3.99 5.10 -25.03
N ILE A 193 3.36 5.23 -26.20
CA ILE A 193 2.00 4.82 -26.51
C ILE A 193 2.03 3.60 -27.42
N GLN A 194 1.33 2.53 -27.05
CA GLN A 194 0.97 1.44 -27.96
C GLN A 194 -0.47 1.66 -28.46
N PHE A 195 -0.66 1.73 -29.77
CA PHE A 195 -2.01 1.71 -30.34
C PHE A 195 -2.50 0.27 -30.46
N VAL A 196 -3.77 0.04 -30.13
CA VAL A 196 -4.45 -1.24 -30.28
C VAL A 196 -5.70 -1.00 -31.12
N VAL A 197 -5.89 -1.78 -32.18
CA VAL A 197 -7.06 -1.71 -33.06
C VAL A 197 -7.78 -3.05 -32.99
N ASN A 198 -9.06 -3.04 -32.62
CA ASN A 198 -9.90 -4.23 -32.48
C ASN A 198 -9.24 -5.33 -31.62
N GLY A 199 -8.61 -4.91 -30.51
CA GLY A 199 -7.94 -5.80 -29.55
C GLY A 199 -6.55 -6.29 -29.96
N LYS A 200 -6.00 -5.85 -31.10
CA LYS A 200 -4.64 -6.23 -31.53
C LYS A 200 -3.70 -5.04 -31.60
N PRO A 201 -2.43 -5.17 -31.16
CA PRO A 201 -1.43 -4.13 -31.34
C PRO A 201 -1.32 -3.68 -32.80
N TYR A 202 -1.36 -2.37 -33.02
CA TYR A 202 -1.28 -1.74 -34.34
C TYR A 202 0.05 -0.99 -34.47
N GLY A 203 1.02 -1.64 -35.11
CA GLY A 203 2.38 -1.12 -35.23
C GLY A 203 3.17 -1.17 -33.91
N SER A 204 4.39 -0.62 -33.95
CA SER A 204 5.29 -0.55 -32.79
C SER A 204 4.92 0.60 -31.84
N PRO A 205 5.25 0.51 -30.53
CA PRO A 205 5.06 1.61 -29.59
C PRO A 205 5.76 2.89 -30.03
N MET A 206 5.06 4.01 -29.91
CA MET A 206 5.51 5.34 -30.31
C MET A 206 5.86 6.19 -29.10
N THR A 207 6.92 6.98 -29.18
CA THR A 207 7.40 7.81 -28.05
C THR A 207 6.64 9.13 -27.97
N LEU A 208 6.21 9.51 -26.77
CA LEU A 208 5.65 10.83 -26.49
C LEU A 208 6.71 11.92 -26.74
N LYS A 209 6.28 13.09 -27.19
CA LYS A 209 7.11 14.29 -27.18
C LYS A 209 7.30 14.77 -25.73
N ALA A 210 8.28 15.65 -25.52
CA ALA A 210 8.59 16.20 -24.20
C ALA A 210 7.41 16.93 -23.53
N ASN A 211 6.39 17.33 -24.30
CA ASN A 211 5.17 17.95 -23.80
C ASN A 211 4.01 16.96 -23.56
N GLY A 212 4.28 15.65 -23.48
CA GLY A 212 3.27 14.63 -23.20
C GLY A 212 2.31 14.35 -24.35
N THR A 213 2.60 14.85 -25.55
CA THR A 213 1.76 14.65 -26.74
C THR A 213 2.38 13.69 -27.74
N LEU A 214 1.54 13.02 -28.51
CA LEU A 214 1.92 12.22 -29.66
C LEU A 214 0.93 12.46 -30.81
N LEU A 215 1.47 12.54 -32.03
CA LEU A 215 0.68 12.51 -33.25
C LEU A 215 1.14 11.29 -34.05
N SER A 216 0.21 10.38 -34.37
CA SER A 216 0.52 9.19 -35.15
C SER A 216 0.93 9.55 -36.59
N PRO A 217 1.63 8.66 -37.31
CA PRO A 217 1.76 8.76 -38.76
C PRO A 217 0.37 8.70 -39.41
N GLN A 218 0.27 9.19 -40.63
CA GLN A 218 -0.95 9.03 -41.41
C GLN A 218 -1.23 7.54 -41.68
N SER A 219 -2.48 7.14 -41.50
CA SER A 219 -2.97 5.80 -41.80
C SER A 219 -4.18 5.90 -42.71
N SER A 220 -4.20 5.10 -43.77
CA SER A 220 -5.36 4.87 -44.65
C SER A 220 -5.67 3.38 -44.80
N ARG A 221 -5.10 2.56 -43.91
CA ARG A 221 -5.11 1.09 -44.02
C ARG A 221 -6.35 0.43 -43.40
N LEU A 222 -7.17 1.18 -42.67
CA LEU A 222 -8.39 0.66 -42.06
C LEU A 222 -9.45 0.43 -43.15
N GLY A 223 -10.02 -0.78 -43.17
CA GLY A 223 -11.14 -1.11 -44.08
C GLY A 223 -12.44 -0.41 -43.68
N VAL A 224 -13.44 -0.42 -44.57
CA VAL A 224 -14.78 0.11 -44.28
C VAL A 224 -15.37 -0.58 -43.05
N GLY A 225 -15.97 0.20 -42.15
CA GLY A 225 -16.59 -0.28 -40.90
C GLY A 225 -16.13 0.49 -39.66
N THR A 226 -16.62 0.05 -38.50
CA THR A 226 -16.25 0.62 -37.19
C THR A 226 -15.02 -0.09 -36.62
N HIS A 227 -14.04 0.70 -36.16
CA HIS A 227 -12.83 0.22 -35.51
C HIS A 227 -12.74 0.74 -34.08
N PHE A 228 -12.51 -0.16 -33.13
CA PHE A 228 -12.23 0.20 -31.74
C PHE A 228 -10.73 0.46 -31.58
N ILE A 229 -10.38 1.71 -31.28
CA ILE A 229 -8.99 2.13 -31.12
C ILE A 229 -8.75 2.42 -29.64
N ARG A 230 -7.66 1.87 -29.11
CA ARG A 230 -7.14 2.19 -27.78
C ARG A 230 -5.71 2.71 -27.89
N ALA A 231 -5.42 3.80 -27.21
CA ALA A 231 -4.07 4.30 -26.97
C ALA A 231 -3.66 3.91 -25.55
N GLU A 232 -2.65 3.05 -25.43
CA GLU A 232 -2.16 2.53 -24.15
C GLU A 232 -0.83 3.18 -23.78
N TYR A 233 -0.83 3.93 -22.67
CA TYR A 233 0.36 4.50 -22.07
C TYR A 233 0.91 3.55 -21.00
N SER A 234 2.16 3.11 -21.15
CA SER A 234 2.78 2.12 -20.25
C SER A 234 3.24 2.69 -18.90
N GLY A 235 3.13 4.00 -18.70
CA GLY A 235 3.80 4.69 -17.58
C GLY A 235 5.27 4.98 -17.86
N ASP A 236 5.90 5.70 -16.93
CA ASP A 236 7.33 5.99 -16.89
C ASP A 236 7.89 5.83 -15.46
N ALA A 237 9.01 6.46 -15.12
CA ALA A 237 9.59 6.38 -13.78
C ALA A 237 8.71 7.07 -12.70
N ILE A 238 7.88 8.03 -13.09
CA ILE A 238 7.10 8.91 -12.21
C ILE A 238 5.61 8.58 -12.27
N PHE A 239 5.09 8.28 -13.46
CA PHE A 239 3.67 8.13 -13.75
C PHE A 239 3.26 6.68 -14.04
N GLY A 240 2.11 6.28 -13.50
CA GLY A 240 1.50 4.97 -13.71
C GLY A 240 0.89 4.84 -15.12
N PRO A 241 0.58 3.60 -15.56
CA PRO A 241 -0.04 3.37 -16.85
C PRO A 241 -1.46 3.94 -16.90
N SER A 242 -1.89 4.38 -18.09
CA SER A 242 -3.26 4.83 -18.37
C SER A 242 -3.61 4.52 -19.83
N ASN A 243 -4.88 4.63 -20.20
CA ASN A 243 -5.29 4.41 -21.58
C ASN A 243 -6.53 5.22 -21.96
N SER A 244 -6.71 5.43 -23.25
CA SER A 244 -7.91 6.07 -23.83
C SER A 244 -8.47 5.18 -24.94
N SER A 245 -9.79 5.01 -24.99
CA SER A 245 -10.46 4.22 -26.02
C SER A 245 -11.50 5.06 -26.75
N PHE A 246 -11.58 4.93 -28.08
CA PHE A 246 -12.57 5.58 -28.92
C PHE A 246 -12.91 4.72 -30.14
N THR A 247 -14.02 5.03 -30.81
CA THR A 247 -14.40 4.40 -32.09
C THR A 247 -13.99 5.29 -33.25
N HIS A 248 -13.46 4.68 -34.31
CA HIS A 248 -13.22 5.32 -35.60
C HIS A 248 -14.05 4.64 -36.67
N GLU A 249 -14.85 5.42 -37.38
CA GLU A 249 -15.67 4.91 -38.48
C GLU A 249 -15.01 5.20 -39.83
N VAL A 250 -14.96 4.18 -40.68
CA VAL A 250 -14.54 4.30 -42.08
C VAL A 250 -15.75 4.03 -42.98
N THR A 251 -16.20 5.05 -43.71
CA THR A 251 -17.28 4.94 -44.69
C THR A 251 -16.76 4.54 -46.07
N ALA A 252 -17.65 4.06 -46.93
CA ALA A 252 -17.30 3.80 -48.33
C ALA A 252 -16.83 5.10 -49.01
N ALA A 253 -15.98 4.98 -50.04
CA ALA A 253 -15.70 6.12 -50.90
C ALA A 253 -17.01 6.55 -51.61
N PRO A 254 -17.22 7.86 -51.83
CA PRO A 254 -18.35 8.37 -52.61
C PRO A 254 -18.46 7.73 -54.00
#